data_AF-A0A7J8SUN8-F1
#
_entry.id   AF-A0A7J8SUN8-F1
#
_cell.length_a   1.000
_cell.length_b   1.000
_cell.length_c   1.000
_cell.angle_alpha   90.00
_cell.angle_beta   90.00
_cell.angle_gamma   90.00
#
_symmetry.space_group_name_H-M   'P 1'
#
loop_
_entity.id
_entity.type
_entity.pdbx_description
1 polymer ?
#
loop_
_entity_poly.entity_id
_entity_poly.type
_entity_poly.pdbx_seq_one_letter_code
_entity_poly.pdbx_strand_id
1 'polypeptide(L)'
;MTILFSKVLTNTDVEKRLAVPNNSLKHFELENGNCSKSVEVKDEKGSTWTFRCYVRSDGAYKKPVLSSGWRQFVVNKGVHRGDLITFCKDVEAEATYKIIVQRKIKLLGKEFWYSPEPEQPTDATAQVIQAPADATGEVIQSLAVLPDV
;
A
#
# COMPACT_ATOMS: atom_id res chain seq x y z
N MET A 1 17.21 4.13 -13.36
CA MET A 1 16.41 3.61 -12.21
C MET A 1 17.34 3.07 -11.12
N THR A 2 17.24 3.57 -9.89
CA THR A 2 18.11 3.20 -8.76
C THR A 2 17.31 2.47 -7.68
N ILE A 3 17.76 1.30 -7.24
CA ILE A 3 17.14 0.57 -6.12
C ILE A 3 17.51 1.25 -4.80
N LEU A 4 16.51 1.60 -3.99
CA LEU A 4 16.68 2.18 -2.67
C LEU A 4 16.79 1.12 -1.59
N PHE A 5 15.94 0.09 -1.69
CA PHE A 5 16.03 -1.14 -0.90
C PHE A 5 15.13 -2.24 -1.47
N SER A 6 15.46 -3.47 -1.11
CA SER A 6 14.57 -4.62 -1.22
C SER A 6 14.39 -5.28 0.14
N LYS A 7 13.22 -5.84 0.40
CA LYS A 7 12.90 -6.49 1.68
C LYS A 7 11.89 -7.61 1.50
N VAL A 8 12.15 -8.76 2.11
CA VAL A 8 11.15 -9.83 2.27
C VAL A 8 10.24 -9.47 3.43
N LEU A 9 8.93 -9.50 3.19
CA LEU A 9 7.92 -9.08 4.15
C LEU A 9 7.78 -10.04 5.33
N THR A 10 7.80 -9.47 6.53
CA THR A 10 7.42 -10.14 7.77
C THR A 10 5.92 -9.98 8.06
N ASN A 11 5.38 -10.73 9.02
CA ASN A 11 4.00 -10.53 9.49
C ASN A 11 3.76 -9.08 9.92
N THR A 12 4.69 -8.48 10.68
CA THR A 12 4.54 -7.09 11.14
C THR A 12 4.48 -6.10 9.99
N ASP A 13 5.24 -6.34 8.91
CA ASP A 13 5.20 -5.47 7.75
C ASP A 13 3.84 -5.53 7.07
N VAL A 14 3.28 -6.73 6.86
CA VAL A 14 1.97 -6.90 6.22
C VAL A 14 0.84 -6.38 7.12
N GLU A 15 0.87 -6.70 8.41
CA GLU A 15 -0.20 -6.43 9.38
C GLU A 15 -0.28 -4.99 9.85
N LYS A 16 0.87 -4.30 9.95
CA LYS A 16 0.95 -2.99 10.60
C LYS A 16 1.53 -1.91 9.70
N ARG A 17 2.83 -2.00 9.42
CA ARG A 17 3.61 -0.95 8.75
C ARG A 17 4.91 -1.52 8.21
N LEU A 18 5.33 -1.09 7.03
CA LEU A 18 6.61 -1.50 6.48
C LEU A 18 7.75 -0.83 7.24
N ALA A 19 8.58 -1.62 7.93
CA ALA A 19 9.83 -1.11 8.46
C ALA A 19 10.85 -0.96 7.33
N VAL A 20 11.28 0.28 7.08
CA VAL A 20 12.25 0.61 6.04
C VAL A 20 13.68 0.33 6.56
N PRO A 21 14.57 -0.29 5.77
CA PRO A 21 15.96 -0.50 6.17
C PRO A 21 16.66 0.82 6.52
N ASN A 22 17.46 0.82 7.58
CA ASN A 22 17.99 2.06 8.15
C ASN A 22 18.88 2.85 7.16
N ASN A 23 19.66 2.13 6.35
CA ASN A 23 20.56 2.72 5.36
C ASN A 23 19.81 3.42 4.21
N SER A 24 18.50 3.24 4.12
CA SER A 24 17.66 3.81 3.05
C SER A 24 16.99 5.13 3.46
N LEU A 25 17.15 5.57 4.71
CA LEU A 25 16.61 6.83 5.24
C LEU A 25 16.93 8.06 4.38
N LYS A 26 18.20 8.17 3.98
CA LYS A 26 18.72 9.27 3.15
C LYS A 26 17.94 9.49 1.86
N HIS A 27 17.28 8.44 1.35
CA HIS A 27 16.52 8.52 0.11
C HIS A 27 15.16 9.17 0.27
N PHE A 28 14.67 9.35 1.50
CA PHE A 28 13.37 9.95 1.79
C PHE A 28 13.46 11.42 2.22
N GLU A 29 14.66 12.02 2.20
CA GLU A 29 14.90 13.44 2.53
C GLU A 29 14.34 13.84 3.92
N LEU A 30 14.43 12.93 4.90
CA LEU A 30 13.94 13.11 6.28
C LEU A 30 15.00 13.70 7.24
N GLU A 31 16.08 14.27 6.71
CA GLU A 31 17.27 14.66 7.51
C GLU A 31 17.13 16.04 8.20
N ASN A 32 16.16 16.87 7.82
CA ASN A 32 16.07 18.29 8.24
C ASN A 32 15.06 18.56 9.37
N GLY A 33 14.95 17.68 10.37
CA GLY A 33 14.04 17.86 11.53
C GLY A 33 12.58 17.48 11.29
N ASN A 34 12.20 17.18 10.04
CA ASN A 34 10.91 16.60 9.71
C ASN A 34 10.89 15.12 10.09
N CYS A 35 10.10 14.77 11.11
CA CYS A 35 9.94 13.37 11.54
C CYS A 35 9.01 12.57 10.61
N SER A 36 8.30 13.23 9.68
CA SER A 36 7.46 12.56 8.69
C SER A 36 7.40 13.29 7.36
N LYS A 37 7.24 12.53 6.27
CA LYS A 37 7.03 13.03 4.91
C LYS A 37 6.07 12.12 4.15
N SER A 38 5.15 12.70 3.40
CA SER A 38 4.32 11.95 2.44
C SER A 38 5.12 11.72 1.16
N VAL A 39 5.05 10.51 0.63
CA VAL A 39 5.82 10.06 -0.54
C VAL A 39 4.85 9.42 -1.52
N GLU A 40 4.83 9.90 -2.76
CA GLU A 40 4.05 9.30 -3.84
C GLU A 40 4.89 8.28 -4.58
N VAL A 41 4.30 7.13 -4.86
CA VAL A 41 5.00 5.95 -5.37
C VAL A 41 4.13 5.29 -6.43
N LYS A 42 4.69 5.06 -7.62
CA LYS A 42 3.99 4.35 -8.68
C LYS A 42 4.25 2.84 -8.58
N ASP A 43 3.23 2.03 -8.77
CA ASP A 43 3.43 0.60 -8.95
C ASP A 43 3.76 0.24 -10.40
N GLU A 44 3.98 -1.05 -10.67
CA GLU A 44 4.29 -1.57 -12.00
C GLU A 44 3.19 -1.32 -13.04
N LYS A 45 1.95 -1.09 -12.61
CA LYS A 45 0.80 -0.76 -13.49
C LYS A 45 0.64 0.76 -13.66
N GLY A 46 1.53 1.56 -13.08
CA GLY A 46 1.47 3.02 -13.10
C GLY A 46 0.49 3.63 -12.09
N SER A 47 -0.11 2.83 -11.20
CA SER A 47 -1.01 3.34 -10.17
C SER A 47 -0.22 4.07 -9.10
N THR A 48 -0.67 5.27 -8.72
CA THR A 48 -0.01 6.08 -7.69
C THR A 48 -0.53 5.73 -6.29
N TRP A 49 0.39 5.53 -5.37
CA TRP A 49 0.14 5.25 -3.96
C TRP A 49 0.86 6.28 -3.10
N THR A 50 0.15 6.91 -2.16
CA THR A 50 0.74 7.87 -1.22
C THR A 50 1.01 7.19 0.12
N PHE A 51 2.27 7.16 0.54
CA PHE A 51 2.67 6.63 1.83
C PHE A 51 3.17 7.74 2.75
N ARG A 52 2.80 7.69 4.04
CA ARG A 52 3.48 8.50 5.06
C ARG A 52 4.72 7.76 5.55
N CYS A 53 5.90 8.25 5.19
CA CYS A 53 7.16 7.85 5.80
C CYS A 53 7.35 8.61 7.12
N TYR A 54 7.61 7.89 8.20
CA TYR A 54 7.82 8.47 9.53
C TYR A 54 9.07 7.87 10.16
N VAL A 55 9.91 8.72 10.76
CA VAL A 55 11.06 8.32 11.57
C VAL A 55 10.74 8.65 13.02
N ARG A 56 10.88 7.65 13.89
CA ARG A 56 10.81 7.88 15.34
C ARG A 56 11.86 8.90 15.77
N SER A 57 11.41 9.89 16.52
CA SER A 57 12.27 10.93 17.14
C SER A 57 12.86 10.46 18.46
N ASP A 58 12.33 9.39 19.06
CA ASP A 58 12.71 8.87 20.36
C ASP A 58 13.66 7.66 20.25
N GLY A 59 14.89 7.83 20.74
CA GLY A 59 15.89 6.76 20.88
C GLY A 59 17.12 6.89 19.97
N ALA A 60 18.21 6.20 20.34
CA ALA A 60 19.49 6.24 19.63
C ALA A 60 19.42 5.69 18.19
N TYR A 61 18.37 4.92 17.85
CA TYR A 61 18.18 4.31 16.54
C TYR A 61 16.96 4.89 15.84
N LYS A 62 17.21 5.71 14.82
CA LYS A 62 16.18 6.13 13.86
C LYS A 62 15.65 4.88 13.15
N LYS A 63 14.34 4.59 13.27
CA LYS A 63 13.70 3.48 12.56
C LYS A 63 12.58 4.02 11.67
N PRO A 64 12.81 4.19 10.36
CA PRO A 64 11.77 4.62 9.45
C PRO A 64 10.70 3.56 9.25
N VAL A 65 9.48 4.03 9.07
CA VAL A 65 8.33 3.19 8.71
C VAL A 65 7.48 3.87 7.64
N LEU A 66 6.97 3.09 6.68
CA LEU A 66 5.84 3.51 5.85
C LEU A 66 4.56 3.11 6.58
N SER A 67 3.75 4.11 6.93
CA SER A 67 2.59 3.99 7.83
C SER A 67 1.28 4.18 7.07
N SER A 68 0.75 5.41 7.03
CA SER A 68 -0.47 5.73 6.29
C SER A 68 -0.34 5.32 4.82
N GLY A 69 -1.41 4.77 4.25
CA GLY A 69 -1.46 4.25 2.88
C GLY A 69 -0.89 2.84 2.68
N TRP A 70 0.06 2.41 3.54
CA TRP A 70 0.72 1.10 3.37
C TRP A 70 -0.25 -0.07 3.50
N ARG A 71 -1.10 -0.08 4.54
CA ARG A 71 -2.06 -1.18 4.74
C ARG A 71 -3.08 -1.27 3.60
N GLN A 72 -3.49 -0.13 3.05
CA GLN A 72 -4.38 -0.09 1.89
C GLN A 72 -3.71 -0.69 0.65
N PHE A 73 -2.44 -0.36 0.42
CA PHE A 73 -1.63 -0.98 -0.64
C PHE A 73 -1.54 -2.49 -0.47
N VAL A 74 -1.24 -2.97 0.75
CA VAL A 74 -1.12 -4.40 1.04
C VAL A 74 -2.39 -5.16 0.69
N VAL A 75 -3.55 -4.65 1.13
CA VAL A 75 -4.86 -5.28 0.87
C VAL A 75 -5.20 -5.23 -0.62
N ASN A 76 -5.11 -4.06 -1.25
CA ASN A 76 -5.49 -3.90 -2.66
C ASN A 76 -4.60 -4.65 -3.64
N LYS A 77 -3.31 -4.83 -3.31
CA LYS A 77 -2.35 -5.53 -4.16
C LYS A 77 -2.21 -7.01 -3.83
N GLY A 78 -2.94 -7.52 -2.84
CA GLY A 78 -2.84 -8.92 -2.41
C GLY A 78 -1.42 -9.29 -1.98
N VAL A 79 -0.79 -8.40 -1.20
CA VAL A 79 0.59 -8.59 -0.71
C VAL A 79 0.56 -9.41 0.56
N HIS A 80 1.42 -10.43 0.65
CA HIS A 80 1.46 -11.38 1.75
C HIS A 80 2.85 -11.49 2.37
N ARG A 81 2.92 -12.17 3.53
CA ARG A 81 4.20 -12.50 4.16
C ARG A 81 5.03 -13.34 3.20
N GLY A 82 6.33 -13.05 3.13
CA GLY A 82 7.27 -13.74 2.25
C GLY A 82 7.38 -13.13 0.85
N ASP A 83 6.48 -12.23 0.47
CA ASP A 83 6.67 -11.43 -0.74
C ASP A 83 7.88 -10.49 -0.57
N LEU A 84 8.59 -10.27 -1.66
CA LEU A 84 9.70 -9.34 -1.78
C LEU A 84 9.16 -8.04 -2.35
N ILE A 85 9.35 -6.94 -1.64
CA ILE A 85 9.18 -5.60 -2.22
C ILE A 85 10.52 -5.02 -2.58
N THR A 86 10.53 -4.30 -3.69
CA THR A 86 11.65 -3.48 -4.13
C THR A 86 11.18 -2.05 -4.31
N PHE A 87 11.78 -1.15 -3.55
CA PHE A 87 11.56 0.28 -3.64
C PHE A 87 12.70 0.91 -4.44
N CYS A 88 12.36 1.75 -5.40
CA CYS A 88 13.31 2.32 -6.36
C CYS A 88 12.93 3.75 -6.70
N LYS A 89 13.90 4.52 -7.20
CA LYS A 89 13.73 5.89 -7.67
C LYS A 89 14.16 5.99 -9.12
N ASP A 90 13.31 6.56 -9.96
CA ASP A 90 13.63 6.83 -11.35
C ASP A 90 14.26 8.22 -11.47
N VAL A 91 15.53 8.30 -11.83
CA VAL A 91 16.28 9.57 -11.87
C VAL A 91 16.05 10.31 -13.18
N GLU A 92 15.65 9.60 -14.24
CA GLU A 92 15.45 10.17 -15.58
C GLU A 92 14.00 10.65 -15.78
N ALA A 93 13.03 10.02 -15.11
CA ALA A 93 11.61 10.37 -15.14
C ALA A 93 11.17 11.11 -13.86
N GLU A 94 11.60 12.37 -13.72
CA GLU A 94 11.11 13.32 -12.71
C GLU A 94 11.34 12.90 -11.24
N ALA A 95 12.37 12.11 -10.95
CA ALA A 95 12.68 11.66 -9.58
C ALA A 95 11.54 10.86 -8.92
N THR A 96 10.71 10.16 -9.71
CA THR A 96 9.52 9.43 -9.23
C THR A 96 9.91 8.15 -8.48
N TYR A 97 9.27 7.88 -7.33
CA TYR A 97 9.43 6.60 -6.63
C TYR A 97 8.59 5.50 -7.28
N LYS A 98 9.13 4.28 -7.29
CA LYS A 98 8.46 3.08 -7.77
C LYS A 98 8.48 1.99 -6.70
N ILE A 99 7.42 1.20 -6.63
CA ILE A 99 7.31 0.00 -5.80
C ILE A 99 6.96 -1.21 -6.65
N ILE A 100 7.74 -2.28 -6.48
CA ILE A 100 7.58 -3.56 -7.17
C ILE A 100 7.32 -4.62 -6.12
N VAL A 101 6.37 -5.51 -6.38
CA VAL A 101 6.07 -6.66 -5.53
C VAL A 101 6.46 -7.92 -6.29
N GLN A 102 7.18 -8.84 -5.67
CA GLN A 102 7.52 -10.13 -6.23
C GLN A 102 7.20 -11.25 -5.25
N ARG A 103 6.61 -12.33 -5.75
CA ARG A 103 6.30 -13.54 -4.99
C ARG A 103 7.22 -14.67 -5.40
N LYS A 104 7.67 -15.43 -4.40
CA LYS A 104 8.50 -16.61 -4.62
C LYS A 104 7.62 -17.79 -5.01
N ILE A 105 7.97 -18.50 -6.08
CA ILE A 105 7.35 -19.76 -6.49
C ILE A 105 8.43 -20.83 -6.67
N LYS A 106 8.09 -22.08 -6.38
CA LYS A 106 8.96 -23.24 -6.61
C LYS A 106 8.38 -24.11 -7.71
N LEU A 107 9.10 -24.23 -8.82
CA LEU A 107 8.72 -25.04 -9.97
C LEU A 107 9.84 -26.05 -10.24
N LEU A 108 9.50 -27.35 -10.25
CA LEU A 108 10.45 -28.43 -10.54
C LEU A 108 11.73 -28.38 -9.67
N GLY A 109 11.57 -28.06 -8.39
CA GLY A 109 12.69 -27.95 -7.44
C GLY A 109 13.48 -26.63 -7.51
N LYS A 110 13.26 -25.79 -8.53
CA LYS A 110 13.92 -24.50 -8.71
C LYS A 110 13.03 -23.35 -8.24
N GLU A 111 13.67 -22.29 -7.74
CA GLU A 111 12.98 -21.13 -7.19
C GLU A 111 12.98 -19.97 -8.19
N PHE A 112 11.84 -19.31 -8.32
CA PHE A 112 11.64 -18.16 -9.20
C PHE A 112 10.88 -17.06 -8.47
N TRP A 113 11.08 -15.81 -8.90
CA TRP A 113 10.32 -14.65 -8.45
C TRP A 113 9.47 -14.14 -9.60
N TYR A 114 8.21 -13.80 -9.33
CA TYR A 114 7.30 -13.22 -10.30
C TYR A 114 6.51 -12.06 -9.69
N SER A 115 6.10 -11.08 -10.50
CA SER A 115 5.23 -10.00 -10.02
C SER A 115 3.78 -10.50 -9.99
N PRO A 116 3.11 -10.57 -8.82
CA PRO A 116 1.73 -11.03 -8.75
C PRO A 116 0.82 -9.97 -9.37
N GLU A 117 -0.12 -10.40 -10.22
CA GLU A 117 -1.24 -9.54 -10.57
C GLU A 117 -2.19 -9.42 -9.37
N PRO A 118 -2.79 -8.24 -9.14
CA PRO A 118 -3.83 -8.11 -8.13
C PRO A 118 -4.96 -9.07 -8.49
N GLU A 119 -5.29 -9.97 -7.57
CA GLU A 119 -6.47 -10.84 -7.69
C GLU A 119 -7.70 -9.93 -7.87
N GLN A 120 -8.25 -9.92 -9.08
CA GLN A 120 -9.60 -9.38 -9.27
C GLN A 120 -10.52 -10.23 -8.39
N PRO A 121 -11.50 -9.63 -7.68
CA PRO A 121 -12.51 -10.42 -7.00
C PRO A 121 -13.08 -11.40 -8.01
N THR A 122 -12.82 -12.69 -7.82
CA THR A 122 -13.48 -13.73 -8.61
C THR A 122 -14.98 -13.50 -8.42
N ASP A 123 -15.70 -13.47 -9.54
CA ASP A 123 -17.08 -13.02 -9.78
C ASP A 123 -18.17 -13.82 -9.02
N ALA A 124 -17.92 -14.17 -7.76
CA ALA A 124 -18.71 -15.10 -6.98
C ALA A 124 -18.81 -14.70 -5.50
N THR A 125 -18.84 -13.41 -5.17
CA THR A 125 -19.50 -12.90 -3.94
C THR A 125 -19.79 -11.40 -4.07
N ALA A 126 -20.62 -11.04 -5.04
CA ALA A 126 -21.35 -9.76 -5.02
C ALA A 126 -22.84 -10.09 -5.09
N GLN A 127 -23.43 -10.53 -3.97
CA GLN A 127 -24.87 -10.40 -3.83
C GLN A 127 -25.17 -8.93 -3.52
N VAL A 128 -25.57 -8.23 -4.58
CA VAL A 128 -26.30 -6.97 -4.48
C VAL A 128 -27.59 -7.27 -3.73
N ILE A 129 -27.69 -6.85 -2.46
CA ILE A 129 -29.00 -6.75 -1.82
C ILE A 129 -29.67 -5.53 -2.45
N GLN A 130 -30.42 -5.77 -3.53
CA GLN A 130 -31.45 -4.84 -3.96
C GLN A 130 -32.62 -5.00 -2.98
N ALA A 131 -32.98 -3.94 -2.26
CA ALA A 131 -34.32 -3.85 -1.68
C ALA A 131 -35.34 -3.94 -2.82
N PRO A 132 -36.48 -4.64 -2.64
CA PRO A 132 -37.50 -4.68 -3.68
C PRO A 132 -38.03 -3.27 -3.93
N ALA A 133 -38.01 -2.86 -5.20
CA ALA A 133 -38.76 -1.68 -5.64
C ALA A 133 -40.25 -1.96 -5.44
N ASP A 134 -40.92 -1.10 -4.67
CA ASP A 134 -42.38 -1.10 -4.59
C ASP A 134 -42.96 -0.61 -5.93
N ALA A 135 -44.05 -1.24 -6.34
CA ALA A 135 -44.70 -1.09 -7.64
C ALA A 135 -45.60 0.16 -7.70
N THR A 136 -45.08 1.32 -7.32
CA THR A 136 -45.73 2.61 -7.59
C THR A 136 -44.64 3.66 -7.72
N GLY A 137 -44.29 4.03 -8.95
CA GLY A 137 -43.28 5.04 -9.25
C GLY A 137 -43.71 6.43 -8.81
N GLU A 138 -43.51 6.77 -7.54
CA GLU A 138 -43.53 8.15 -7.05
C GLU A 138 -42.25 8.49 -6.28
N VAL A 139 -41.61 9.58 -6.73
CA VAL A 139 -40.51 10.23 -6.02
C VAL A 139 -41.14 11.12 -4.95
N ILE A 140 -40.91 10.81 -3.67
CA ILE A 140 -41.27 11.72 -2.58
C ILE A 140 -39.99 12.15 -1.86
N GLN A 141 -39.61 13.41 -2.07
CA GLN A 141 -38.72 14.15 -1.16
C GLN A 141 -39.45 14.29 0.18
N SER A 142 -38.89 13.72 1.25
CA SER A 142 -39.31 14.06 2.61
C SER A 142 -38.12 14.38 3.50
N LEU A 143 -38.12 15.63 3.93
CA LEU A 143 -37.30 16.26 4.95
C LEU A 143 -38.07 16.17 6.28
N ALA A 144 -37.48 15.59 7.33
CA ALA A 144 -37.77 15.92 8.74
C ALA A 144 -36.82 15.10 9.65
N VAL A 145 -35.87 15.76 10.33
CA VAL A 145 -35.95 16.28 11.71
C VAL A 145 -35.85 15.16 12.77
N LEU A 146 -34.73 15.18 13.48
CA LEU A 146 -34.47 14.42 14.71
C LEU A 146 -35.44 14.87 15.82
N PRO A 147 -35.84 13.98 16.74
CA PRO A 147 -36.17 14.40 18.09
C PRO A 147 -35.03 14.04 19.05
N ASP A 148 -34.65 15.04 19.84
CA ASP A 148 -33.95 14.90 21.12
C ASP A 148 -34.77 14.02 22.08
N VAL A 149 -34.11 13.04 22.71
CA VAL A 149 -34.14 12.76 24.17
C VAL A 149 -32.79 12.15 24.55
#